data_AF-A0A4Y2L1S5-F1
#
_entry.id   AF-A0A4Y2L1S5-F1
#
_cell.length_a   1.000
_cell.length_b   1.000
_cell.length_c   1.000
_cell.angle_alpha   90.00
_cell.angle_beta   90.00
_cell.angle_gamma   90.00
#
_symmetry.space_group_name_H-M   'P 1'
#
loop_
_entity.id
_entity.type
_entity.pdbx_description
1 polymer ?
#
loop_
_entity_poly.entity_id
_entity_poly.type
_entity_poly.pdbx_seq_one_letter_code
_entity_poly.pdbx_strand_id
1 'polypeptide(L)'
;MTVPTNQQQFLANTHNKSRFISILSEKLKASDIFVKQANNDADVLIIETTLEMFNTNTTIVVGEDVDLLIILTARTPIDRITYFLKPGKSQI
;
A
#
# COMPACT_ATOMS: atom_id res chain seq x y z
N MET A 1 11.61 -4.10 27.84
CA MET A 1 11.65 -2.87 27.02
C MET A 1 10.21 -2.38 26.92
N THR A 2 9.82 -1.34 27.66
CA THR A 2 8.47 -0.78 27.65
C THR A 2 8.32 0.17 26.47
N VAL A 3 7.39 -0.13 25.56
CA VAL A 3 7.07 0.82 24.48
C VAL A 3 6.34 2.00 25.12
N PRO A 4 6.85 3.23 25.02
CA PRO A 4 6.35 4.37 25.80
C PRO A 4 4.95 4.85 25.36
N THR A 5 4.42 4.32 24.26
CA THR A 5 3.15 4.74 23.67
C THR A 5 2.54 3.61 22.84
N ASN A 6 1.23 3.58 22.69
CA ASN A 6 0.56 2.60 21.83
C ASN A 6 0.60 3.02 20.34
N GLN A 7 0.28 2.09 19.43
CA GLN A 7 0.32 2.35 17.98
C GLN A 7 -0.57 3.53 17.57
N GLN A 8 -1.78 3.64 18.12
CA GLN A 8 -2.71 4.70 17.78
C GLN A 8 -2.15 6.09 18.16
N GLN A 9 -1.61 6.21 19.38
CA GLN A 9 -0.98 7.43 19.87
C GLN A 9 0.29 7.78 19.07
N PHE A 10 1.10 6.78 18.72
CA PHE A 10 2.28 6.99 17.89
C PHE A 10 1.92 7.55 16.51
N LEU A 11 0.93 6.95 15.84
CA LEU A 11 0.50 7.33 14.48
C LEU A 11 -0.35 8.61 14.45
N ALA A 12 -0.95 9.01 15.57
CA ALA A 12 -1.66 10.28 15.70
C ALA A 12 -0.71 11.49 15.73
N ASN A 13 0.54 11.30 16.15
CA ASN A 13 1.55 12.35 16.11
C ASN A 13 2.11 12.49 14.69
N THR A 14 1.94 13.65 14.07
CA THR A 14 2.33 13.92 12.67
C THR A 14 3.83 13.79 12.44
N HIS A 15 4.67 14.23 13.39
CA HIS A 15 6.13 14.11 13.29
C HIS A 15 6.57 12.65 13.32
N ASN A 16 6.03 11.85 14.24
CA ASN A 16 6.31 10.42 14.34
C ASN A 16 5.87 9.69 13.06
N LYS A 17 4.67 10.00 12.56
CA LYS A 17 4.11 9.41 11.34
C LYS A 17 5.00 9.68 10.13
N SER A 18 5.37 10.94 9.91
CA SER A 18 6.25 11.32 8.79
C SER A 18 7.64 10.69 8.90
N ARG A 19 8.22 10.68 10.09
CA ARG A 19 9.53 10.04 10.33
C ARG A 19 9.46 8.53 10.09
N PHE A 20 8.39 7.87 10.54
CA PHE A 20 8.18 6.45 10.30
C PHE A 20 8.05 6.13 8.81
N ILE A 21 7.26 6.90 8.06
CA ILE A 21 7.13 6.75 6.60
C ILE A 21 8.49 6.92 5.91
N SER A 22 9.29 7.91 6.29
CA SER A 22 10.63 8.12 5.73
C SER A 22 11.55 6.92 5.95
N ILE A 23 11.64 6.43 7.19
CA ILE A 23 12.48 5.28 7.55
C ILE A 23 12.02 4.02 6.79
N LEU A 24 10.70 3.79 6.71
CA LEU A 24 10.16 2.64 5.98
C LEU A 24 10.47 2.74 4.49
N SER A 25 10.28 3.91 3.88
CA SER A 25 10.59 4.18 2.48
C SER A 25 12.06 3.92 2.18
N GLU A 26 12.97 4.43 3.01
CA GLU A 26 14.41 4.20 2.88
C GLU A 26 14.76 2.72 3.00
N LYS A 27 14.15 1.99 3.94
CA LYS A 27 14.42 0.57 4.14
C LYS A 27 13.95 -0.30 2.97
N LEU A 28 12.79 0.01 2.40
CA LEU A 28 12.26 -0.66 1.22
C LEU A 28 13.15 -0.39 0.00
N LYS A 29 13.52 0.88 -0.24
CA LYS A 29 14.44 1.25 -1.32
C LYS A 29 15.80 0.57 -1.19
N ALA A 30 16.33 0.48 0.04
CA ALA A 30 17.58 -0.23 0.31
C ALA A 30 17.49 -1.76 0.12
N SER A 31 16.28 -2.30 -0.04
CA SER A 31 16.02 -3.71 -0.37
C SER A 31 15.60 -3.87 -1.84
N ASP A 32 15.93 -2.89 -2.70
CA ASP A 32 15.58 -2.82 -4.12
C ASP A 32 14.07 -2.85 -4.41
N ILE A 33 13.25 -2.44 -3.44
CA ILE A 33 11.80 -2.28 -3.61
C ILE A 33 11.52 -0.85 -4.04
N PHE A 34 10.84 -0.70 -5.17
CA PHE A 34 10.40 0.61 -5.65
C PHE A 34 9.29 1.17 -4.75
N VAL A 35 9.40 2.45 -4.40
CA VAL A 35 8.46 3.12 -3.48
C VAL A 35 7.89 4.37 -4.15
N LYS A 36 6.55 4.43 -4.26
CA LYS A 36 5.78 5.64 -4.56
C LYS A 36 5.06 6.10 -3.28
N GLN A 37 5.01 7.41 -3.04
CA GLN A 37 4.29 7.99 -1.90
C GLN A 37 3.16 8.88 -2.42
N ALA A 38 1.95 8.67 -1.91
CA ALA A 38 0.82 9.55 -2.17
C ALA A 38 0.85 10.78 -1.26
N ASN A 39 0.36 11.91 -1.75
CA ASN A 39 0.22 13.12 -0.93
C ASN A 39 -0.89 12.96 0.12
N ASN A 40 -1.94 12.22 -0.22
CA ASN A 40 -3.11 12.00 0.61
C ASN A 40 -3.38 10.48 0.72
N ASP A 41 -4.51 10.04 0.19
CA ASP A 41 -4.89 8.65 0.14
C ASP A 41 -4.09 7.90 -0.94
N ALA A 42 -3.68 6.67 -0.63
CA ALA A 42 -2.82 5.88 -1.50
C ALA A 42 -3.60 5.01 -2.50
N ASP A 43 -4.91 4.83 -2.32
CA ASP A 43 -5.69 3.84 -3.05
C ASP A 43 -5.66 4.08 -4.56
N VAL A 44 -5.91 5.32 -4.97
CA VAL A 44 -5.87 5.70 -6.39
C VAL A 44 -4.47 5.49 -6.97
N LEU A 45 -3.42 5.88 -6.24
CA LEU A 45 -2.03 5.73 -6.70
C LEU A 45 -1.63 4.25 -6.86
N ILE A 46 -2.12 3.38 -5.97
CA ILE A 46 -1.91 1.92 -6.05
C ILE A 46 -2.56 1.37 -7.32
N ILE A 47 -3.81 1.75 -7.61
CA ILE A 47 -4.54 1.26 -8.79
C ILE A 47 -3.95 1.82 -10.08
N GLU A 48 -3.57 3.10 -10.14
CA GLU A 48 -2.92 3.67 -11.32
C GLU A 48 -1.58 2.97 -11.61
N THR A 49 -0.77 2.74 -10.57
CA THR A 49 0.50 2.00 -10.71
C THR A 49 0.25 0.57 -11.19
N THR A 50 -0.83 -0.06 -10.74
CA THR A 50 -1.20 -1.41 -11.21
C THR A 50 -1.51 -1.41 -12.70
N LEU A 51 -2.26 -0.43 -13.19
CA LEU A 51 -2.61 -0.32 -14.61
C LEU A 51 -1.41 0.02 -15.50
N GLU A 52 -0.44 0.79 -14.97
CA GLU A 52 0.85 1.05 -15.63
C GLU A 52 1.65 -0.26 -15.80
N MET A 53 1.82 -1.00 -14.71
CA MET A 53 2.63 -2.23 -14.68
C MET A 53 1.98 -3.39 -15.42
N PHE A 54 0.64 -3.42 -15.47
CA PHE A 54 -0.13 -4.45 -16.16
C PHE A 54 0.27 -4.63 -17.63
N ASN A 55 0.64 -3.55 -18.33
CA ASN A 55 1.00 -3.62 -19.74
C ASN A 55 2.28 -4.42 -20.00
N THR A 56 3.07 -4.69 -18.96
CA THR A 56 4.37 -5.38 -19.08
C THR A 56 4.44 -6.66 -18.26
N ASN A 57 3.74 -6.73 -17.12
CA ASN A 57 3.88 -7.83 -16.17
C ASN A 57 2.52 -8.22 -15.58
N THR A 58 2.41 -9.50 -15.21
CA THR A 58 1.33 -9.92 -14.30
C THR A 58 1.45 -9.15 -13.00
N THR A 59 0.43 -8.37 -12.67
CA THR A 59 0.42 -7.50 -11.49
C THR A 59 -0.64 -7.95 -10.50
N ILE A 60 -0.28 -7.99 -9.22
CA ILE A 60 -1.16 -8.37 -8.11
C ILE A 60 -1.22 -7.20 -7.14
N VAL A 61 -2.43 -6.74 -6.82
CA VAL A 61 -2.66 -5.76 -5.76
C VAL A 61 -2.80 -6.49 -4.44
N VAL A 62 -1.99 -6.12 -3.45
CA VAL A 62 -2.06 -6.70 -2.10
C VAL A 62 -2.59 -5.64 -1.15
N GLY A 63 -3.70 -5.91 -0.47
CA GLY A 63 -4.32 -4.97 0.46
C GLY A 63 -5.47 -5.58 1.24
N GLU A 64 -5.82 -4.99 2.38
CA GLU A 64 -6.96 -5.43 3.18
C GLU A 64 -8.22 -4.61 2.93
N ASP A 65 -8.07 -3.36 2.50
CA ASP A 65 -9.17 -2.40 2.37
C ASP A 65 -10.10 -2.76 1.22
N VAL A 66 -11.42 -2.62 1.46
CA VAL A 66 -12.46 -2.93 0.46
C VAL A 66 -12.45 -1.88 -0.65
N ASP A 67 -12.10 -0.64 -0.33
CA ASP A 67 -12.06 0.47 -1.28
C ASP A 67 -11.05 0.20 -2.41
N LEU A 68 -9.92 -0.44 -2.11
CA LEU A 68 -8.95 -0.90 -3.11
C LEU A 68 -9.59 -1.86 -4.14
N LEU A 69 -10.38 -2.83 -3.67
CA LEU A 69 -11.04 -3.79 -4.56
C LEU A 69 -12.11 -3.11 -5.43
N ILE A 70 -12.87 -2.18 -4.85
CA ILE A 70 -13.90 -1.42 -5.58
C ILE A 70 -13.24 -0.58 -6.68
N ILE A 71 -12.21 0.19 -6.34
CA ILE A 71 -11.51 1.05 -7.30
C ILE A 71 -10.82 0.19 -8.36
N LEU A 72 -10.18 -0.93 -7.99
CA LEU A 72 -9.57 -1.85 -8.94
C LEU A 72 -10.59 -2.38 -9.95
N THR A 73 -11.76 -2.82 -9.48
CA THR A 73 -12.84 -3.33 -10.33
C THR A 73 -13.37 -2.24 -11.26
N ALA A 74 -13.60 -1.04 -10.74
CA ALA A 74 -14.12 0.08 -11.52
C ALA A 74 -13.14 0.59 -12.58
N ARG A 75 -11.83 0.47 -12.34
CA ARG A 75 -10.79 1.02 -13.22
C ARG A 75 -10.17 -0.01 -14.16
N THR A 76 -10.34 -1.31 -13.90
CA THR A 76 -9.84 -2.38 -14.77
C THR A 76 -10.68 -2.47 -16.05
N PRO A 77 -10.08 -2.33 -17.24
CA PRO A 77 -10.75 -2.58 -18.52
C PRO A 77 -11.32 -4.00 -18.63
N ILE A 78 -12.45 -4.16 -19.34
CA ILE A 78 -13.20 -5.43 -19.44
C ILE A 78 -12.39 -6.53 -20.13
N ASP A 79 -11.45 -6.17 -20.99
CA ASP A 79 -10.55 -7.07 -21.71
C ASP A 79 -9.33 -7.52 -20.86
N ARG A 80 -9.28 -7.16 -19.58
CA ARG A 80 -8.11 -7.38 -18.71
C ARG A 80 -8.48 -8.13 -17.43
N ILE A 81 -7.50 -8.89 -16.92
CA ILE A 81 -7.61 -9.64 -15.68
C ILE A 81 -6.65 -9.04 -14.65
N THR A 82 -7.18 -8.49 -13.57
CA THR A 82 -6.38 -8.02 -12.42
C THR A 82 -6.59 -8.94 -11.23
N TYR A 83 -5.53 -9.11 -10.43
CA TYR A 83 -5.55 -9.96 -9.25
C TYR A 83 -5.51 -9.11 -7.98
N PHE A 84 -6.39 -9.42 -7.05
CA PHE A 84 -6.40 -8.83 -5.72
C PHE A 84 -6.13 -9.92 -4.68
N LEU A 85 -5.06 -9.76 -3.92
CA LEU A 85 -4.70 -10.62 -2.81
C LEU A 85 -5.02 -9.91 -1.51
N LYS A 86 -6.06 -10.40 -0.82
CA LYS A 86 -6.31 -10.02 0.57
C LYS A 86 -5.48 -10.93 1.48
N PRO A 87 -4.44 -10.41 2.16
CA PRO A 87 -3.69 -11.23 3.11
C PRO A 87 -4.64 -11.69 4.24
N GLY A 88 -4.49 -12.96 4.65
CA GLY A 88 -5.23 -13.49 5.79
C GLY A 88 -4.76 -12.86 7.09
N LYS A 89 -5.65 -12.73 8.08
CA LYS A 89 -5.23 -12.36 9.43
C LYS A 89 -4.36 -13.48 10.00
N SER A 90 -3.10 -13.19 10.29
CA SER A 90 -2.31 -14.10 11.14
C SER A 90 -2.99 -14.18 12.50
N GLN A 91 -3.36 -15.39 12.92
CA GLN A 91 -3.65 -15.64 14.33
C GLN A 91 -2.31 -15.56 15.06
N ILE A 92 -2.08 -14.45 15.76
CA ILE A 92 -1.02 -14.33 16.76
C ILE A 92 -1.68 -14.20 18.12
#